data_AF-A0A0E3NX46-F1
#
_entry.id   AF-A0A0E3NX46-F1
#
_cell.length_a   1.000
_cell.length_b   1.000
_cell.length_c   1.000
_cell.angle_alpha   90.00
_cell.angle_beta   90.00
_cell.angle_gamma   90.00
#
_symmetry.space_group_name_H-M   'P 1'
#
loop_
_entity.id
_entity.type
_entity.pdbx_description
1 polymer ?
#
loop_
_entity_poly.entity_id
_entity_poly.type
_entity_poly.pdbx_seq_one_letter_code
_entity_poly.pdbx_strand_id
1 'polypeptide(L)' 'MEKLRNLIIENVAMFREAFPTRSCPSPDLISAISHDHPFTYGQVENEIEKMVHEGVLETELSDSYRVKLG' A
#
# COMPACT_ATOMS: atom_id res chain seq x y z
N MET A 1 4.22 4.41 14.07
CA MET A 1 3.60 3.50 13.09
C MET A 1 2.18 3.92 12.74
N GLU A 2 1.37 4.34 13.72
CA GLU A 2 -0.01 4.85 13.49
C GLU A 2 -0.12 5.94 12.39
N LYS A 3 0.83 6.88 12.33
CA LYS A 3 0.91 7.89 11.26
C LYS A 3 1.11 7.28 9.87
N LEU A 4 1.94 6.25 9.74
CA LEU A 4 2.19 5.57 8.46
C LEU A 4 0.96 4.78 8.02
N ARG A 5 0.31 4.08 8.94
CA ARG A 5 -0.97 3.40 8.71
C ARG A 5 -2.04 4.37 8.17
N ASN A 6 -2.22 5.52 8.80
CA ASN A 6 -3.20 6.51 8.33
C ASN A 6 -2.88 7.03 6.93
N LEU A 7 -1.61 7.31 6.63
CA LEU A 7 -1.17 7.72 5.30
C LEU A 7 -1.44 6.65 4.23
N ILE A 8 -1.20 5.37 4.56
CA ILE A 8 -1.51 4.26 3.67
C ILE A 8 -3.02 4.21 3.38
N ILE A 9 -3.87 4.31 4.40
CA ILE A 9 -5.33 4.31 4.24
C ILE A 9 -5.80 5.49 3.37
N GLU A 10 -5.31 6.70 3.66
CA GLU A 10 -5.67 7.90 2.90
C GLU A 10 -5.28 7.78 1.42
N ASN A 11 -4.05 7.33 1.13
CA ASN A 11 -3.60 7.18 -0.25
C ASN A 11 -4.35 6.08 -1.00
N VAL A 12 -4.65 4.95 -0.34
CA VAL A 12 -5.49 3.89 -0.91
C VAL A 12 -6.90 4.40 -1.21
N ALA A 13 -7.51 5.15 -0.28
CA ALA A 13 -8.83 5.72 -0.48
C ALA A 13 -8.87 6.71 -1.66
N MET A 14 -7.88 7.63 -1.73
CA MET A 14 -7.73 8.56 -2.85
C MET A 14 -7.55 7.83 -4.18
N PHE A 15 -6.75 6.76 -4.22
CA PHE A 15 -6.58 5.97 -5.44
C PHE A 15 -7.89 5.30 -5.86
N ARG A 16 -8.63 4.69 -4.93
CA ARG A 16 -9.92 4.05 -5.24
C ARG A 16 -10.97 5.05 -5.71
N GLU A 17 -10.97 6.26 -5.16
CA GLU A 17 -11.87 7.33 -5.61
C GLU A 17 -11.52 7.78 -7.04
N ALA A 18 -10.22 7.95 -7.33
CA ALA A 18 -9.75 8.35 -8.67
C ALA A 18 -9.88 7.23 -9.71
N PHE A 19 -9.70 5.97 -9.30
CA PHE A 19 -9.67 4.78 -10.15
C PHE A 19 -10.51 3.63 -9.57
N PRO A 20 -11.85 3.76 -9.53
CA PRO A 20 -12.74 2.82 -8.85
C PRO A 20 -12.75 1.40 -9.46
N THR A 21 -12.25 1.25 -10.68
CA THR A 21 -12.19 -0.02 -11.42
C THR A 21 -10.80 -0.65 -11.44
N ARG A 22 -9.80 -0.04 -10.80
CA ARG A 22 -8.41 -0.51 -10.80
C ARG A 22 -7.98 -0.91 -9.39
N SER A 23 -7.22 -1.98 -9.29
CA SER A 23 -6.43 -2.26 -8.10
C SER A 23 -5.28 -1.26 -8.00
N CYS A 24 -5.00 -0.80 -6.78
CA CYS A 24 -3.87 0.08 -6.52
C CYS A 24 -2.60 -0.76 -6.43
N PRO A 25 -1.60 -0.55 -7.31
CA PRO A 25 -0.34 -1.27 -7.21
C PRO A 25 0.41 -0.83 -5.95
N SER A 26 0.76 -1.76 -5.06
CA SER A 26 1.60 -1.49 -3.90
C SER A 26 2.88 -0.69 -4.20
N PRO A 27 3.61 -0.89 -5.33
CA PRO A 27 4.84 -0.13 -5.57
C PRO A 27 4.58 1.36 -5.82
N ASP A 28 3.47 1.71 -6.47
CA ASP A 28 3.10 3.10 -6.73
C ASP A 28 2.70 3.80 -5.44
N LEU A 29 1.93 3.10 -4.59
CA LEU A 29 1.54 3.57 -3.26
C LEU A 29 2.76 3.79 -2.35
N ILE A 30 3.67 2.81 -2.33
CA ILE A 30 4.90 2.90 -1.55
C ILE A 30 5.76 4.06 -2.06
N SER A 31 5.91 4.20 -3.38
CA SER A 31 6.72 5.27 -3.96
C SER A 31 6.14 6.65 -3.65
N ALA A 32 4.82 6.82 -3.69
CA ALA A 32 4.17 8.09 -3.34
C ALA A 32 4.43 8.45 -1.87
N ILE A 33 4.21 7.50 -0.96
CA ILE A 33 4.40 7.73 0.48
C ILE A 33 5.86 7.98 0.82
N SER A 34 6.80 7.21 0.25
CA SER A 34 8.23 7.39 0.48
C SER A 34 8.82 8.63 -0.19
N HIS A 35 8.14 9.19 -1.20
CA HIS A 35 8.54 10.47 -1.79
C HIS A 35 8.12 11.65 -0.90
N ASP A 36 6.88 11.61 -0.39
CA ASP A 36 6.29 12.76 0.33
C ASP A 36 6.55 12.74 1.84
N HIS A 37 7.03 11.61 2.37
CA HIS A 37 7.29 11.43 3.79
C HIS A 37 8.64 10.76 4.05
N PRO A 38 9.25 10.97 5.24
CA PRO A 38 10.55 10.41 5.60
C PRO A 38 10.51 8.90 5.92
N PHE A 39 9.61 8.15 5.29
CA PHE A 39 9.51 6.69 5.44
C PHE A 39 10.26 6.00 4.31
N THR A 40 11.09 5.02 4.64
CA THR A 40 11.78 4.23 3.64
C THR A 40 10.80 3.28 2.95
N TYR A 41 11.11 2.88 1.71
CA TYR A 41 10.31 1.93 0.94
C TYR A 41 9.96 0.69 1.77
N GLY A 42 10.96 0.06 2.42
CA GLY A 42 10.76 -1.12 3.25
C GLY A 42 9.94 -0.88 4.52
N GLN A 43 9.90 0.35 5.05
CA GLN A 43 9.01 0.68 6.17
C GLN A 43 7.55 0.72 5.74
N VAL A 44 7.27 1.31 4.58
CA VAL A 44 5.92 1.39 4.01
C VAL A 44 5.45 0.01 3.58
N GLU A 45 6.30 -0.75 2.88
CA GLU A 45 6.04 -2.12 2.46
C GLU A 45 5.69 -3.05 3.63
N ASN A 46 6.51 -3.06 4.68
CA ASN A 46 6.26 -3.89 5.86
C ASN A 46 4.96 -3.50 6.59
N GLU A 47 4.61 -2.21 6.61
CA GLU A 47 3.35 -1.78 7.21
C GLU A 47 2.14 -2.17 6.35
N ILE A 48 2.25 -2.11 5.02
CA ILE A 48 1.22 -2.60 4.09
C ILE A 48 1.01 -4.11 4.29
N GLU A 49 2.09 -4.90 4.32
CA GLU A 49 2.01 -6.35 4.55
C GLU A 49 1.29 -6.69 5.87
N LYS A 50 1.63 -5.99 6.95
CA LYS A 50 0.93 -6.15 8.24
C LYS A 50 -0.55 -5.79 8.13
N MET A 51 -0.89 -4.68 7.48
CA MET A 51 -2.27 -4.25 7.32
C MET A 51 -3.10 -5.22 6.47
N VAL A 52 -2.50 -5.85 5.46
CA VAL A 52 -3.14 -6.94 4.71
C VAL A 52 -3.34 -8.18 5.59
N HIS A 53 -2.32 -8.58 6.36
CA HIS A 53 -2.41 -9.71 7.29
C HIS A 53 -3.46 -9.49 8.40
N GLU A 54 -3.64 -8.26 8.86
CA GLU A 54 -4.65 -7.87 9.84
C GLU A 54 -6.05 -7.69 9.23
N GLY A 55 -6.20 -7.80 7.89
CA GLY A 55 -7.46 -7.61 7.18
C GLY A 55 -7.94 -6.15 7.11
N VAL A 56 -7.04 -5.20 7.37
CA VAL A 56 -7.31 -3.74 7.27
C VAL A 56 -7.30 -3.29 5.82
N LEU A 57 -6.42 -3.86 5.01
CA LEU A 57 -6.34 -3.63 3.57
C LEU A 57 -6.79 -4.89 2.82
N GLU A 58 -7.47 -4.70 1.70
CA GLU A 58 -7.81 -5.79 0.80
C GLU A 58 -6.53 -6.39 0.19
N THR A 59 -6.49 -7.72 0.04
CA THR A 59 -5.34 -8.46 -0.51
C THR A 59 -4.94 -8.03 -1.92
N GLU A 60 -5.79 -7.31 -2.64
CA GLU A 60 -5.50 -6.77 -3.97
C GLU A 60 -4.43 -5.67 -3.97
N LEU A 61 -4.11 -5.09 -2.80
CA LEU A 61 -2.96 -4.21 -2.60
C LEU A 61 -1.65 -4.98 -2.42
N SER A 62 -1.70 -6.28 -2.14
CA SER A 62 -0.54 -7.13 -1.85
C SER A 62 0.11 -7.74 -3.09
N ASP A 63 -0.41 -7.47 -4.28
CA ASP A 63 -0.07 -8.24 -5.49
C ASP A 63 1.27 -7.88 -6.14
N SER A 64 2.18 -7.17 -5.45
CA SER A 64 3.54 -6.94 -5.98
C SER A 64 4.54 -8.09 -5.75
N TYR A 65 4.17 -9.20 -5.10
CA TYR A 65 5.12 -10.31 -4.88
C TYR A 65 4.68 -11.70 -5.33
N ARG A 66 3.47 -11.89 -5.87
CA ARG A 66 3.05 -13.19 -6.43
C ARG A 66 3.37 -13.39 -7.92
N VAL A 67 4.27 -12.60 -8.50
CA VAL A 67 4.94 -12.93 -9.78
C VAL A 67 6.37 -13.41 -9.51
N LYS A 68 6.49 -14.51 -8.76
CA LYS A 68 7.57 -15.48 -8.95
C LYS A 68 7.07 -16.84 -8.46
N LEU A 69 7.06 -17.80 -9.39
CA LEU A 69 6.73 -19.23 -9.26
C LEU A 69 5.28 -19.61 -9.62
N GLY A 70 5.01 -19.57 -10.92
CA GLY A 70 4.20 -20.53 -11.66
C GLY A 70 4.86 -20.75 -13.01
#